data_AF-A0A8J7E2W8-F1
#
_entry.id   AF-A0A8J7E2W8-F1
#
_cell.length_a   1.000
_cell.length_b   1.000
_cell.length_c   1.000
_cell.angle_alpha   90.00
_cell.angle_beta   90.00
_cell.angle_gamma   90.00
#
_symmetry.space_group_name_H-M   'P 1'
#
loop_
_entity.id
_entity.type
_entity.pdbx_description
1 polymer ?
#
loop_
_entity_poly.entity_id
_entity_poly.type
_entity_poly.pdbx_seq_one_letter_code
_entity_poly.pdbx_strand_id
1 'polypeptide(L)'
;MKKKRKGGGIGFGNVQKPEAESIVISDFEPQAEREPWVEQESRIAELIGDLDECPFGKAMSKFYDHLRSSLELPCEVTGIEDFRWEERYVLGPPKPKEYARLREKQPSFRDTFELLSIEQGVVSKWMLFAGEDLAAHVRRKSDGKAFCLGLAELKATNKNSKNHQLLSDYVMYFVNYR
;
A
#
# COMPACT_ATOMS: atom_id res chain seq x y z
N MET A 1 -94.03 -19.76 3.23
CA MET A 1 -94.21 -18.89 2.04
C MET A 1 -92.83 -18.59 1.43
N LYS A 2 -92.71 -18.71 0.09
CA LYS A 2 -91.60 -18.32 -0.82
C LYS A 2 -90.23 -19.05 -0.61
N LYS A 3 -89.96 -20.18 -1.30
CA LYS A 3 -89.49 -20.42 -2.69
C LYS A 3 -87.99 -20.11 -2.95
N LYS A 4 -87.23 -21.20 -3.18
CA LYS A 4 -85.93 -21.31 -3.88
C LYS A 4 -86.00 -20.82 -5.33
N ARG A 5 -84.91 -20.22 -5.84
CA ARG A 5 -84.31 -20.34 -7.20
C ARG A 5 -82.84 -19.87 -7.07
N LYS A 6 -81.79 -20.69 -7.23
CA LYS A 6 -81.15 -21.23 -8.45
C LYS A 6 -80.91 -20.20 -9.58
N GLY A 7 -79.64 -19.83 -9.73
CA GLY A 7 -78.95 -19.31 -10.91
C GLY A 7 -77.46 -19.44 -10.60
N GLY A 8 -76.55 -19.90 -11.45
CA GLY A 8 -76.52 -20.02 -12.90
C GLY A 8 -75.08 -19.62 -13.28
N GLY A 9 -74.29 -20.56 -13.77
CA GLY A 9 -72.87 -20.36 -14.03
C GLY A 9 -72.60 -19.35 -15.16
N ILE A 10 -71.46 -18.67 -15.08
CA ILE A 10 -70.85 -17.93 -16.19
C ILE A 10 -69.36 -18.29 -16.19
N GLY A 11 -68.90 -18.76 -17.35
CA GLY A 11 -67.55 -19.25 -17.57
C GLY A 11 -66.50 -18.15 -17.50
N PHE A 12 -65.32 -18.51 -17.00
CA PHE A 12 -64.12 -17.70 -17.17
C PHE A 12 -63.52 -18.03 -18.53
N GLY A 13 -63.62 -17.06 -19.44
CA GLY A 13 -62.97 -17.10 -20.74
C GLY A 13 -61.44 -17.16 -20.62
N ASN A 14 -60.84 -17.71 -21.67
CA ASN A 14 -59.39 -17.71 -21.91
C ASN A 14 -58.81 -16.32 -21.66
N VAL A 15 -57.97 -16.20 -20.64
CA VAL A 15 -57.00 -15.10 -20.56
C VAL A 15 -55.79 -15.56 -21.37
N GLN A 16 -55.63 -14.96 -22.56
CA GLN A 16 -54.36 -15.02 -23.27
C GLN A 16 -53.27 -14.48 -22.34
N LYS A 17 -52.29 -15.33 -22.00
CA LYS A 17 -51.04 -14.88 -21.37
C LYS A 17 -50.37 -13.89 -22.33
N PRO A 18 -50.04 -12.66 -21.92
CA PRO A 18 -49.10 -11.87 -22.69
C PRO A 18 -47.76 -12.58 -22.70
N GLU A 19 -47.18 -12.73 -23.89
CA GLU A 19 -45.84 -13.25 -24.10
C GLU A 19 -44.85 -12.35 -23.35
N ALA A 20 -43.95 -12.98 -22.60
CA ALA A 20 -42.90 -12.27 -21.89
C ALA A 20 -41.96 -11.63 -22.92
N GLU A 21 -42.03 -10.31 -23.06
CA GLU A 21 -40.99 -9.54 -23.73
C GLU A 21 -39.68 -9.75 -22.96
N SER A 22 -38.72 -10.41 -23.61
CA SER A 22 -37.37 -10.57 -23.10
C SER A 22 -36.70 -9.20 -23.04
N ILE A 23 -36.63 -8.62 -21.85
CA ILE A 23 -35.73 -7.51 -21.58
C ILE A 23 -34.31 -8.05 -21.76
N VAL A 24 -33.70 -7.71 -22.90
CA VAL A 24 -32.26 -7.87 -23.09
C VAL A 24 -31.62 -6.87 -22.15
N ILE A 25 -31.10 -7.37 -21.03
CA ILE A 25 -30.20 -6.60 -20.17
C ILE A 25 -28.89 -6.50 -20.97
N SER A 26 -28.82 -5.50 -21.84
CA SER A 26 -27.59 -5.13 -22.53
C SER A 26 -26.62 -4.61 -21.48
N ASP A 27 -25.59 -5.41 -21.22
CA ASP A 27 -24.26 -5.00 -20.77
C ASP A 27 -24.23 -3.88 -19.73
N PHE A 28 -24.70 -4.19 -18.53
CA PHE A 28 -24.16 -3.55 -17.34
C PHE A 28 -22.78 -4.17 -17.11
N GLU A 29 -21.76 -3.67 -17.82
CA GLU A 29 -20.39 -3.86 -17.37
C GLU A 29 -20.32 -3.21 -15.98
N PRO A 30 -20.15 -3.98 -14.89
CA PRO A 30 -19.86 -3.35 -13.62
C PRO A 30 -18.58 -2.57 -13.87
N GLN A 31 -18.59 -1.26 -13.64
CA GLN A 31 -17.34 -0.54 -13.41
C GLN A 31 -16.78 -1.10 -12.11
N ALA A 32 -16.14 -2.26 -12.21
CA ALA A 32 -15.36 -2.84 -11.15
C ALA A 32 -14.24 -1.83 -10.93
N GLU A 33 -14.38 -1.05 -9.86
CA GLU A 33 -13.26 -0.37 -9.24
C GLU A 33 -12.13 -1.41 -9.19
N ARG A 34 -11.05 -1.17 -9.96
CA ARG A 34 -9.92 -2.12 -9.97
C ARG A 34 -9.39 -2.16 -8.55
N GLU A 35 -9.21 -3.37 -8.02
CA GLU A 35 -8.67 -3.56 -6.68
C GLU A 35 -7.36 -2.75 -6.53
N PRO A 36 -7.19 -1.94 -5.46
CA PRO A 36 -6.06 -1.01 -5.33
C PRO A 36 -4.67 -1.65 -5.52
N TRP A 37 -4.54 -2.93 -5.16
CA TRP A 37 -3.33 -3.72 -5.34
C TRP A 37 -2.97 -3.95 -6.82
N VAL A 38 -3.98 -4.12 -7.68
CA VAL A 38 -3.80 -4.30 -9.13
C VAL A 38 -3.25 -3.02 -9.78
N GLU A 39 -3.71 -1.85 -9.33
CA GLU A 39 -3.18 -0.57 -9.82
C GLU A 39 -1.72 -0.38 -9.38
N GLN A 40 -1.38 -0.79 -8.16
CA GLN A 40 -0.02 -0.70 -7.65
C GLN A 40 0.94 -1.62 -8.41
N GLU A 41 0.56 -2.88 -8.62
CA GLU A 41 1.33 -3.83 -9.42
C GLU A 41 1.51 -3.34 -10.85
N SER A 42 0.47 -2.76 -11.46
CA SER A 42 0.55 -2.20 -12.82
C SER A 42 1.60 -1.09 -12.91
N ARG A 43 1.64 -0.15 -11.97
CA ARG A 43 2.65 0.93 -11.95
C ARG A 43 4.07 0.39 -11.78
N ILE A 44 4.24 -0.62 -10.93
CA ILE A 44 5.55 -1.25 -10.74
C ILE A 44 5.96 -2.00 -12.01
N ALA A 45 5.04 -2.74 -12.62
CA ALA A 45 5.30 -3.48 -13.85
C ALA A 45 5.62 -2.54 -15.03
N GLU A 46 5.00 -1.36 -15.11
CA GLU A 46 5.39 -0.32 -16.08
C GLU A 46 6.85 0.13 -15.90
N LEU A 47 7.35 0.15 -14.66
CA LEU A 47 8.74 0.51 -14.36
C LEU A 47 9.71 -0.64 -14.64
N ILE A 48 9.48 -1.81 -14.05
CA ILE A 48 10.46 -2.90 -14.05
C ILE A 48 10.22 -3.97 -15.12
N GLY A 49 9.03 -4.03 -15.70
CA GLY A 49 8.57 -5.09 -16.59
C GLY A 49 7.81 -6.16 -15.80
N ASP A 50 7.89 -7.40 -16.26
CA ASP A 50 7.35 -8.55 -15.52
C ASP A 50 8.00 -8.63 -14.11
N LEU A 51 7.15 -8.69 -13.08
CA LEU A 51 7.57 -8.67 -11.67
C LEU A 51 8.33 -9.94 -11.29
N ASP A 52 7.96 -11.08 -11.88
CA ASP A 52 8.50 -12.40 -11.58
C ASP A 52 9.77 -12.70 -12.41
N GLU A 53 9.88 -12.13 -13.61
CA GLU A 53 11.02 -12.39 -14.50
C GLU A 53 12.17 -11.37 -14.38
N CYS A 54 11.94 -10.19 -13.80
CA CYS A 54 12.98 -9.16 -13.71
C CYS A 54 14.00 -9.51 -12.61
N PRO A 55 15.30 -9.66 -12.93
CA PRO A 55 16.31 -9.94 -11.91
C PRO A 55 16.36 -8.82 -10.86
N PHE A 56 16.36 -9.18 -9.57
CA PHE A 56 16.28 -8.24 -8.45
C PHE A 56 17.25 -7.05 -8.59
N GLY A 57 18.54 -7.29 -8.84
CA GLY A 57 19.52 -6.20 -8.98
C GLY A 57 19.21 -5.21 -10.13
N LYS A 58 18.60 -5.70 -11.22
CA LYS A 58 18.15 -4.86 -12.34
C LYS A 58 16.92 -4.05 -11.94
N ALA A 59 15.96 -4.66 -11.26
CA ALA A 59 14.79 -3.96 -10.74
C ALA A 59 15.19 -2.87 -9.74
N MET A 60 16.10 -3.16 -8.81
CA MET A 60 16.63 -2.21 -7.84
C MET A 60 17.29 -1.00 -8.50
N SER A 61 18.03 -1.23 -9.59
CA SER A 61 18.66 -0.13 -10.35
C SER A 61 17.61 0.75 -11.03
N LYS A 62 16.57 0.14 -11.63
CA LYS A 62 15.45 0.88 -12.23
C LYS A 62 14.66 1.69 -11.18
N PHE A 63 14.39 1.10 -10.02
CA PHE A 63 13.75 1.79 -8.91
C PHE A 63 14.59 2.96 -8.42
N TYR A 64 15.89 2.76 -8.26
CA TYR A 64 16.80 3.82 -7.86
C TYR A 64 16.75 5.02 -8.82
N ASP A 65 16.87 4.77 -10.13
CA ASP A 65 16.83 5.82 -11.14
C ASP A 65 15.48 6.55 -11.17
N HIS A 66 14.38 5.78 -11.07
CA HIS A 66 13.04 6.34 -11.06
C HIS A 66 12.77 7.19 -9.82
N LEU A 67 13.09 6.68 -8.62
CA LEU A 67 12.90 7.39 -7.36
C LEU A 67 13.79 8.63 -7.27
N ARG A 68 15.06 8.53 -7.69
CA ARG A 68 16.00 9.64 -7.66
C ARG A 68 15.55 10.81 -8.54
N SER A 69 14.88 10.53 -9.66
CA SER A 69 14.35 11.55 -10.57
C SER A 69 12.95 12.04 -10.22
N SER A 70 12.17 11.23 -9.48
CA SER A 70 10.74 11.47 -9.28
C SER A 70 10.35 11.95 -7.88
N LEU A 71 11.17 11.67 -6.86
CA LEU A 71 10.93 12.08 -5.47
C LEU A 71 11.07 13.60 -5.32
N GLU A 72 10.08 14.20 -4.67
CA GLU A 72 10.12 15.60 -4.28
C GLU A 72 10.83 15.70 -2.92
N LEU A 73 12.09 16.11 -2.92
CA LEU A 73 12.93 16.17 -1.72
C LEU A 73 13.20 17.63 -1.29
N PRO A 74 13.32 17.90 0.03
CA PRO A 74 13.10 16.96 1.13
C PRO A 74 11.61 16.66 1.35
N CYS A 75 11.28 15.48 1.87
CA CYS A 75 9.91 15.15 2.26
C CYS A 75 9.83 14.46 3.63
N GLU A 76 8.66 14.51 4.24
CA GLU A 76 8.46 13.96 5.58
C GLU A 76 8.10 12.47 5.53
N VAL A 77 8.85 11.68 6.31
CA VAL A 77 8.69 10.22 6.41
C VAL A 77 8.70 9.76 7.87
N THR A 78 8.20 8.56 8.12
CA THR A 78 8.23 7.87 9.42
C THR A 78 8.42 6.36 9.21
N GLY A 79 8.73 5.63 10.27
CA GLY A 79 8.92 4.18 10.19
C GLY A 79 7.60 3.47 9.84
N ILE A 80 7.71 2.39 9.06
CA ILE A 80 6.56 1.53 8.76
C ILE A 80 6.27 0.64 9.98
N GLU A 81 7.30 -0.03 10.48
CA GLU A 81 7.29 -0.97 11.61
C GLU A 81 8.47 -0.67 12.56
N ASP A 82 8.54 -1.37 13.69
CA ASP A 82 9.61 -1.20 14.65
C ASP A 82 10.98 -1.56 14.07
N PHE A 83 11.98 -0.72 14.34
CA PHE A 83 13.35 -1.02 13.92
C PHE A 83 13.91 -2.18 14.75
N ARG A 84 14.88 -2.93 14.23
CA ARG A 84 15.46 -4.13 14.87
C ARG A 84 15.84 -3.97 16.34
N TRP A 85 16.29 -2.79 16.76
CA TRP A 85 16.67 -2.54 18.16
C TRP A 85 15.44 -2.33 19.09
N GLU A 86 14.30 -1.94 18.53
CA GLU A 86 13.04 -1.64 19.21
C GLU A 86 12.21 -2.90 19.49
N GLU A 87 12.38 -3.96 18.70
CA GLU A 87 11.60 -5.21 18.79
C GLU A 87 11.50 -5.75 20.22
N ARG A 88 12.62 -5.78 20.95
CA ARG A 88 12.66 -6.22 22.36
C ARG A 88 11.72 -5.40 23.26
N TYR A 89 11.51 -4.13 22.97
CA TYR A 89 10.71 -3.22 23.78
C TYR A 89 9.25 -3.13 23.29
N VAL A 90 9.00 -3.50 22.04
CA VAL A 90 7.66 -3.53 21.44
C VAL A 90 6.98 -4.88 21.67
N LEU A 91 7.68 -5.99 21.44
CA LEU A 91 7.16 -7.36 21.60
C LEU A 91 7.55 -8.00 22.94
N GLY A 92 8.66 -7.56 23.54
CA GLY A 92 9.14 -8.08 24.83
C GLY A 92 8.59 -7.31 26.05
N PRO A 93 9.08 -7.66 27.25
CA PRO A 93 8.65 -7.00 28.49
C PRO A 93 8.93 -5.50 28.45
N PRO A 94 7.95 -4.63 28.83
CA PRO A 94 8.11 -3.20 28.70
C PRO A 94 9.20 -2.67 29.64
N LYS A 95 10.17 -1.95 29.07
CA LYS A 95 11.22 -1.23 29.83
C LYS A 95 11.25 0.25 29.42
N PRO A 96 10.22 1.04 29.80
CA PRO A 96 10.00 2.37 29.23
C PRO A 96 11.15 3.36 29.49
N LYS A 97 11.80 3.30 30.67
CA LYS A 97 12.96 4.15 30.99
C LYS A 97 14.16 3.86 30.11
N GLU A 98 14.43 2.58 29.85
CA GLU A 98 15.54 2.15 29.00
C GLU A 98 15.26 2.51 27.54
N TYR A 99 14.06 2.22 27.06
CA TYR A 99 13.61 2.56 25.71
C TYR A 99 13.70 4.07 25.44
N ALA A 100 13.21 4.91 26.35
CA ALA A 100 13.32 6.37 26.24
C ALA A 100 14.78 6.85 26.12
N ARG A 101 15.67 6.33 26.98
CA ARG A 101 17.10 6.64 26.95
C ARG A 101 17.76 6.25 25.61
N LEU A 102 17.37 5.12 25.02
CA LEU A 102 17.92 4.70 23.72
C LEU A 102 17.40 5.57 22.58
N ARG A 103 16.11 5.95 22.58
CA ARG A 103 15.51 6.85 21.56
C ARG A 103 16.19 8.21 21.48
N GLU A 104 16.80 8.68 22.57
CA GLU A 104 17.62 9.90 22.51
C GLU A 104 18.74 9.80 21.48
N LYS A 105 19.31 8.60 21.26
CA LYS A 105 20.49 8.40 20.40
C LYS A 105 20.20 7.60 19.13
N GLN A 106 19.16 6.77 19.16
CA GLN A 106 18.83 5.83 18.09
C GLN A 106 17.59 6.31 17.32
N PRO A 107 17.48 6.02 16.03
CA PRO A 107 16.26 6.29 15.27
C PRO A 107 15.15 5.41 15.80
N SER A 108 13.91 5.90 15.83
CA SER A 108 12.73 5.11 16.20
C SER A 108 11.68 5.17 15.10
N PHE A 109 10.92 4.09 14.91
CA PHE A 109 9.79 4.10 13.97
C PHE A 109 8.72 5.14 14.34
N ARG A 110 8.72 5.57 15.60
CA ARG A 110 7.85 6.63 16.15
C ARG A 110 8.38 8.04 15.89
N ASP A 111 9.58 8.17 15.35
CA ASP A 111 10.14 9.45 15.00
C ASP A 111 9.61 9.90 13.63
N THR A 112 9.61 11.22 13.43
CA THR A 112 9.37 11.85 12.14
C THR A 112 10.69 12.36 11.59
N PHE A 113 10.95 12.07 10.32
CA PHE A 113 12.18 12.43 9.65
C PHE A 113 11.91 13.23 8.38
N GLU A 114 12.88 14.05 7.99
CA GLU A 114 12.99 14.58 6.64
C GLU A 114 13.89 13.64 5.83
N LEU A 115 13.35 13.03 4.77
CA LEU A 115 14.13 12.32 3.76
C LEU A 115 14.86 13.34 2.90
N LEU A 116 16.19 13.28 2.90
CA LEU A 116 17.05 14.26 2.22
C LEU A 116 17.58 13.73 0.88
N SER A 117 17.92 12.44 0.82
CA SER A 117 18.41 11.78 -0.39
C SER A 117 18.32 10.26 -0.24
N ILE A 118 18.45 9.57 -1.38
CA ILE A 118 18.57 8.11 -1.45
C ILE A 118 19.86 7.71 -2.15
N GLU A 119 20.41 6.55 -1.79
CA GLU A 119 21.68 6.06 -2.34
C GLU A 119 21.68 4.53 -2.47
N GLN A 120 22.31 4.01 -3.52
CA GLN A 120 22.46 2.57 -3.75
C GLN A 120 23.83 2.10 -3.28
N GLY A 121 23.91 0.87 -2.74
CA GLY A 121 25.18 0.26 -2.33
C GLY A 121 25.75 0.79 -1.01
N VAL A 122 25.00 1.65 -0.29
CA VAL A 122 25.36 2.12 1.05
C VAL A 122 24.79 1.16 2.09
N VAL A 123 25.63 0.83 3.07
CA VAL A 123 25.27 -0.01 4.21
C VAL A 123 25.33 0.80 5.49
N SER A 124 24.27 0.71 6.29
CA SER A 124 24.19 1.31 7.63
C SER A 124 23.76 0.26 8.65
N LYS A 125 24.26 0.41 9.88
CA LYS A 125 23.87 -0.45 11.02
C LYS A 125 22.38 -0.33 11.39
N TRP A 126 21.72 0.72 10.91
CA TRP A 126 20.29 0.94 11.16
C TRP A 126 19.40 0.33 10.08
N MET A 127 19.98 -0.14 8.96
CA MET A 127 19.22 -0.78 7.89
C MET A 127 18.89 -2.23 8.27
N LEU A 128 17.63 -2.59 8.15
CA LEU A 128 17.19 -3.97 8.35
C LEU A 128 17.75 -4.89 7.25
N PHE A 129 17.71 -4.44 6.00
CA PHE A 129 18.11 -5.19 4.81
C PHE A 129 19.39 -4.62 4.18
N ALA A 130 20.42 -4.45 5.01
CA ALA A 130 21.72 -3.93 4.60
C ALA A 130 22.33 -4.71 3.42
N GLY A 131 22.69 -3.99 2.35
CA GLY A 131 23.31 -4.55 1.14
C GLY A 131 22.33 -4.90 0.02
N GLU A 132 21.03 -4.91 0.31
CA GLU A 132 19.97 -5.18 -0.66
C GLU A 132 19.06 -3.96 -0.86
N ASP A 133 18.73 -3.23 0.23
CA ASP A 133 17.86 -2.04 0.21
C ASP A 133 18.60 -0.77 -0.28
N LEU A 134 17.82 0.22 -0.71
CA LEU A 134 18.27 1.58 -0.93
C LEU A 134 18.46 2.28 0.42
N ALA A 135 19.58 2.97 0.58
CA ALA A 135 19.84 3.77 1.75
C ALA A 135 19.06 5.09 1.69
N ALA A 136 18.32 5.38 2.74
CA ALA A 136 17.63 6.65 2.96
C ALA A 136 18.43 7.53 3.92
N HIS A 137 18.97 8.64 3.41
CA HIS A 137 19.60 9.65 4.26
C HIS A 137 18.52 10.55 4.83
N VAL A 138 18.33 10.49 6.15
CA VAL A 138 17.24 11.19 6.82
C VAL A 138 17.74 12.07 7.96
N ARG A 139 16.98 13.12 8.26
CA ARG A 139 17.19 13.97 9.44
C ARG A 139 15.97 13.94 10.33
N ARG A 140 16.15 13.56 11.60
CA ARG A 140 15.06 13.55 12.57
C ARG A 140 14.62 14.97 12.90
N LYS A 141 13.31 15.23 12.85
CA LYS A 141 12.77 16.60 13.04
C LYS A 141 12.91 17.13 14.46
N SER A 142 12.87 16.26 15.46
CA SER A 142 12.86 16.68 16.87
C SER A 142 14.19 17.24 17.36
N ASP A 143 15.31 16.74 16.84
CA ASP A 143 16.65 17.13 17.32
C ASP A 143 17.71 17.25 16.21
N GLY A 144 17.31 17.16 14.94
CA GLY A 144 18.20 17.36 13.80
C GLY A 144 19.23 16.25 13.57
N LYS A 145 19.18 15.14 14.30
CA LYS A 145 20.13 14.04 14.12
C LYS A 145 19.95 13.36 12.76
N ALA A 146 21.07 13.12 12.10
CA ALA A 146 21.11 12.43 10.82
C ALA A 146 21.23 10.92 11.02
N PHE A 147 20.52 10.17 10.20
CA PHE A 147 20.57 8.72 10.14
C PHE A 147 20.58 8.25 8.68
N CYS A 148 21.10 7.06 8.48
CA CYS A 148 20.99 6.33 7.22
C CYS A 148 20.17 5.06 7.52
N LEU A 149 18.95 5.01 7.02
CA LEU A 149 17.96 3.94 7.27
C LEU A 149 17.68 3.17 5.98
N GLY A 150 17.02 2.01 6.06
CA GLY A 150 16.50 1.34 4.88
C GLY A 150 15.33 2.11 4.31
N LEU A 151 15.31 2.36 2.99
CA LEU A 151 14.18 3.01 2.36
C LEU A 151 12.92 2.15 2.47
N ALA A 152 13.07 0.82 2.47
CA ALA A 152 11.96 -0.12 2.62
C ALA A 152 11.34 -0.09 4.04
N GLU A 153 12.01 0.54 5.00
CA GLU A 153 11.53 0.68 6.38
C GLU A 153 10.74 2.00 6.60
N LEU A 154 10.60 2.83 5.56
CA LEU A 154 10.05 4.18 5.66
C LEU A 154 8.81 4.38 4.78
N LYS A 155 7.87 5.19 5.27
CA LYS A 155 6.71 5.67 4.50
C LYS A 155 6.55 7.18 4.61
N ALA A 156 6.04 7.81 3.56
CA ALA A 156 5.64 9.21 3.62
C ALA A 156 4.52 9.43 4.65
N THR A 157 4.59 10.52 5.40
CA THR A 157 3.53 10.88 6.36
C THR A 157 2.29 11.44 5.65
N ASN A 158 2.47 12.17 4.56
CA ASN A 158 1.38 12.70 3.74
C ASN A 158 0.92 11.67 2.70
N LYS A 159 -0.18 10.97 2.99
CA LYS A 159 -0.77 9.93 2.11
C LYS A 159 -1.24 10.44 0.74
N ASN A 160 -1.51 11.73 0.61
CA ASN A 160 -1.99 12.33 -0.65
C ASN A 160 -0.82 12.84 -1.52
N SER A 161 0.43 12.67 -1.08
CA SER A 161 1.60 13.12 -1.84
C SER A 161 2.01 12.10 -2.90
N LYS A 162 2.61 12.59 -4.00
CA LYS A 162 3.27 11.72 -4.99
C LYS A 162 4.32 10.82 -4.35
N ASN A 163 5.06 11.34 -3.38
CA ASN A 163 6.07 10.58 -2.64
C ASN A 163 5.47 9.39 -1.87
N HIS A 164 4.24 9.50 -1.39
CA HIS A 164 3.58 8.36 -0.74
C HIS A 164 3.43 7.18 -1.70
N GLN A 165 2.94 7.45 -2.91
CA GLN A 165 2.82 6.43 -3.95
C GLN A 165 4.19 5.86 -4.33
N LEU A 166 5.17 6.72 -4.63
CA LEU A 166 6.52 6.30 -5.04
C LEU A 166 7.19 5.39 -4.01
N LEU A 167 7.13 5.78 -2.73
CA LEU A 167 7.71 4.98 -1.64
C LEU A 167 6.91 3.70 -1.40
N SER A 168 5.58 3.75 -1.50
CA SER A 168 4.72 2.58 -1.37
C SER A 168 4.99 1.54 -2.47
N ASP A 169 5.14 1.99 -3.73
CA ASP A 169 5.43 1.12 -4.88
C ASP A 169 6.79 0.44 -4.71
N TYR A 170 7.80 1.17 -4.24
CA TYR A 170 9.10 0.61 -3.89
C TYR A 170 9.03 -0.44 -2.77
N VAL A 171 8.39 -0.09 -1.65
CA VAL A 171 8.26 -0.99 -0.50
C VAL A 171 7.54 -2.26 -0.90
N MET A 172 6.42 -2.16 -1.63
CA MET A 172 5.64 -3.33 -2.08
C MET A 172 6.51 -4.27 -2.91
N TYR A 173 7.23 -3.75 -3.90
CA TYR A 173 8.13 -4.59 -4.71
C TYR A 173 9.21 -5.23 -3.83
N PHE A 174 9.90 -4.41 -3.03
CA PHE A 174 11.04 -4.85 -2.24
C PHE A 174 10.67 -5.97 -1.27
N VAL A 175 9.54 -5.90 -0.57
CA VAL A 175 9.18 -6.90 0.43
C VAL A 175 8.68 -8.23 -0.17
N ASN A 176 8.15 -8.20 -1.40
CA ASN A 176 7.58 -9.39 -2.05
C ASN A 176 8.57 -10.12 -2.98
N TYR A 177 9.55 -9.41 -3.55
CA TYR A 177 10.40 -9.93 -4.63
C TYR A 177 11.92 -9.94 -4.31
N ARG A 178 12.28 -9.66 -3.05
CA ARG A 178 13.65 -9.75 -2.52
C ARG A 178 14.09 -11.19 -2.26
#